data_AF-A0A9P4Y2C3-F1
#
_entry.id   AF-A0A9P4Y2C3-F1
#
_cell.length_a   1.000
_cell.length_b   1.000
_cell.length_c   1.000
_cell.angle_alpha   90.00
_cell.angle_beta   90.00
_cell.angle_gamma   90.00
#
_symmetry.space_group_name_H-M   'P 1'
#
loop_
_entity.id
_entity.type
_entity.pdbx_description
1 polymer ?
#
loop_
_entity_poly.entity_id
_entity_poly.type
_entity_poly.pdbx_seq_one_letter_code
_entity_poly.pdbx_strand_id
1 'polypeptide(L)'
;VDKYRAGYPRYTALLSAHPSFYNFRRFTRVRMRLLLQKQDEITQLEDELDEIDEKEDRPLFLGALRADTNLERQRVLQSLRSALDEYDDMIEKSRRTLSLPPAADRDIDNLKTWTEATGCISRRETEYLEKQQDLANLIGSSDTAISYCHSLVENCVGWLDENIGHVCMPLEPRPRTKLQG
;
A
#
# COMPACT_ATOMS: atom_id res chain seq x y z
N VAL A 1 -32.92 -10.30 7.91
CA VAL A 1 -32.59 -9.91 6.52
C VAL A 1 -33.74 -10.20 5.56
N ASP A 2 -34.70 -11.05 5.94
CA ASP A 2 -35.74 -11.59 5.04
C ASP A 2 -36.83 -10.61 4.62
N LYS A 3 -36.91 -9.43 5.27
CA LYS A 3 -37.78 -8.31 4.87
C LYS A 3 -37.42 -7.69 3.52
N TYR A 4 -36.23 -7.96 3.01
CA TYR A 4 -35.76 -7.44 1.72
C TYR A 4 -36.03 -8.43 0.58
N ARG A 5 -36.36 -7.88 -0.60
CA ARG A 5 -36.54 -8.64 -1.84
C ARG A 5 -35.29 -9.45 -2.16
N ALA A 6 -35.46 -10.72 -2.57
CA ALA A 6 -34.36 -11.57 -3.04
C ALA A 6 -33.58 -10.89 -4.18
N GLY A 7 -32.28 -11.19 -4.28
CA GLY A 7 -31.36 -10.41 -5.11
C GLY A 7 -30.34 -9.63 -4.28
N TYR A 8 -29.72 -8.66 -4.95
CA TYR A 8 -28.87 -7.64 -4.33
C TYR A 8 -29.50 -6.94 -3.11
N PRO A 9 -30.79 -6.55 -3.08
CA PRO A 9 -31.36 -5.87 -1.91
C PRO A 9 -31.26 -6.69 -0.63
N ARG A 10 -31.41 -8.02 -0.72
CA ARG A 10 -31.26 -8.93 0.42
C ARG A 10 -29.80 -9.17 0.75
N TYR A 11 -28.93 -9.31 -0.25
CA TYR A 11 -27.50 -9.50 0.00
C TYR A 11 -26.85 -8.28 0.66
N THR A 12 -27.10 -7.07 0.15
CA THR A 12 -26.54 -5.85 0.75
C THR A 12 -27.12 -5.61 2.15
N ALA A 13 -28.37 -6.02 2.40
CA ALA A 13 -28.94 -6.02 3.74
C ALA A 13 -28.27 -7.03 4.69
N LEU A 14 -27.79 -8.19 4.18
CA LEU A 14 -26.94 -9.09 4.96
C LEU A 14 -25.59 -8.43 5.25
N LEU A 15 -24.90 -7.92 4.23
CA LEU A 15 -23.59 -7.29 4.42
C LEU A 15 -23.68 -6.17 5.46
N SER A 16 -24.72 -5.35 5.37
CA SER A 16 -24.98 -4.23 6.29
C SER A 16 -25.40 -4.66 7.70
N ALA A 17 -25.72 -5.93 7.93
CA ALA A 17 -26.23 -6.40 9.21
C ALA A 17 -25.14 -6.50 10.29
N HIS A 18 -23.88 -6.76 9.90
CA HIS A 18 -22.79 -6.92 10.85
C HIS A 18 -21.40 -6.64 10.24
N PRO A 19 -20.47 -5.97 10.94
CA PRO A 19 -19.12 -5.67 10.43
C PRO A 19 -18.28 -6.87 9.98
N SER A 20 -18.55 -8.06 10.53
CA SER A 20 -17.91 -9.31 10.09
C SER A 20 -18.15 -9.63 8.62
N PHE A 21 -19.19 -9.05 7.99
CA PHE A 21 -19.51 -9.26 6.58
C PHE A 21 -18.94 -8.20 5.65
N TYR A 22 -18.20 -7.20 6.15
CA TYR A 22 -17.54 -6.19 5.32
C TYR A 22 -16.26 -6.70 4.66
N ASN A 23 -16.33 -7.87 4.03
CA ASN A 23 -15.20 -8.54 3.39
C ASN A 23 -15.20 -8.27 1.89
N PHE A 24 -14.14 -7.61 1.41
CA PHE A 24 -13.99 -7.22 0.02
C PHE A 24 -12.57 -7.50 -0.48
N ARG A 25 -12.40 -7.53 -1.79
CA ARG A 25 -11.07 -7.76 -2.40
C ARG A 25 -10.19 -6.52 -2.30
N ARG A 26 -8.93 -6.72 -1.91
CA ARG A 26 -7.86 -5.70 -1.94
C ARG A 26 -7.35 -5.43 -3.34
N PHE A 27 -7.49 -6.40 -4.24
CA PHE A 27 -6.97 -6.38 -5.62
C PHE A 27 -5.45 -6.16 -5.66
N THR A 28 -4.72 -6.78 -4.74
CA THR A 28 -3.28 -6.54 -4.52
C THR A 28 -2.47 -6.62 -5.82
N ARG A 29 -2.63 -7.72 -6.58
CA ARG A 29 -1.90 -7.92 -7.84
C ARG A 29 -2.24 -6.86 -8.89
N VAL A 30 -3.49 -6.41 -8.96
CA VAL A 30 -3.91 -5.38 -9.92
C VAL A 30 -3.31 -4.03 -9.53
N ARG A 31 -3.33 -3.69 -8.24
CA ARG A 31 -2.69 -2.47 -7.72
C ARG A 31 -1.19 -2.44 -8.03
N MET A 32 -0.47 -3.53 -7.78
CA MET A 32 0.96 -3.61 -8.08
C MET A 32 1.23 -3.41 -9.58
N ARG A 33 0.41 -4.03 -10.45
CA ARG A 33 0.55 -3.85 -11.90
C ARG A 33 0.33 -2.41 -12.34
N LEU A 34 -0.67 -1.73 -11.78
CA LEU A 34 -0.94 -0.32 -12.10
C LEU A 34 0.17 0.59 -11.58
N LEU A 35 0.69 0.35 -10.37
CA LEU A 35 1.83 1.08 -9.81
C LEU A 35 3.08 0.93 -10.69
N LEU A 36 3.42 -0.30 -11.08
CA LEU A 36 4.57 -0.56 -11.98
C LEU A 36 4.40 0.12 -13.34
N GLN A 37 3.19 0.09 -13.90
CA GLN A 37 2.89 0.80 -15.14
C GLN A 37 3.12 2.30 -15.00
N LYS A 38 2.70 2.90 -13.88
CA LYS A 38 2.86 4.33 -13.64
C LYS A 38 4.31 4.73 -13.37
N GLN A 39 5.10 3.86 -12.73
CA GLN A 39 6.55 4.04 -12.60
C GLN A 39 7.23 4.10 -13.95
N ASP A 40 6.91 3.15 -14.84
CA ASP A 40 7.47 3.12 -16.20
C ASP A 40 7.11 4.37 -17.00
N GLU A 41 5.87 4.87 -16.88
CA GLU A 41 5.45 6.15 -17.48
C GLU A 41 6.29 7.33 -16.97
N ILE A 42 6.55 7.40 -15.66
CA ILE A 42 7.38 8.44 -15.06
C ILE A 42 8.82 8.33 -15.57
N THR A 43 9.40 7.13 -15.60
CA THR A 43 10.76 6.90 -16.09
C THR A 43 10.91 7.30 -17.56
N GLN A 44 9.94 6.98 -18.42
CA GLN A 44 9.97 7.44 -19.82
C GLN A 44 9.97 8.97 -19.95
N LEU A 45 9.23 9.66 -19.08
CA LEU A 45 9.22 11.13 -19.06
C LEU A 45 10.50 11.73 -18.48
N GLU A 46 11.14 11.04 -17.52
CA GLU A 46 12.48 11.40 -17.02
C GLU A 46 13.52 11.28 -18.13
N ASP A 47 13.54 10.14 -18.84
CA ASP A 47 14.44 9.93 -19.98
C ASP A 47 14.22 10.99 -21.07
N GLU A 48 12.96 11.32 -21.39
CA GLU A 48 12.63 12.38 -22.37
C GLU A 48 13.13 13.76 -21.89
N LEU A 49 13.02 14.06 -20.60
CA LEU A 49 13.49 15.32 -20.03
C LEU A 49 15.02 15.43 -20.08
N ASP A 50 15.73 14.35 -19.72
CA ASP A 50 17.19 14.28 -19.77
C ASP A 50 17.67 14.48 -21.21
N GLU A 51 17.02 13.85 -22.20
CA GLU A 51 17.33 14.07 -23.61
C GLU A 51 17.13 15.52 -24.07
N ILE A 52 16.10 16.21 -23.58
CA ILE A 52 15.84 17.62 -23.90
C ILE A 52 16.93 18.51 -23.28
N ASP A 53 17.36 18.20 -22.07
CA ASP A 53 18.40 18.93 -21.36
C ASP A 53 19.78 18.74 -22.00
N GLU A 54 20.12 17.52 -22.43
CA GLU A 54 21.35 17.22 -23.16
C GLU A 54 21.45 17.96 -24.50
N LYS A 55 20.32 18.15 -25.19
CA LYS A 55 20.24 18.81 -26.50
C LYS A 55 20.11 20.34 -26.39
N GLU A 56 20.09 20.93 -25.19
CA GLU A 56 19.87 22.36 -25.00
C GLU A 56 21.14 23.18 -25.32
N ASP A 57 21.10 23.90 -26.44
CA ASP A 57 22.20 24.76 -26.90
C ASP A 57 22.33 26.07 -26.09
N ARG A 58 21.34 26.41 -25.25
CA ARG A 58 21.32 27.67 -24.47
C ARG A 58 21.52 27.41 -22.98
N PRO A 59 22.76 27.53 -22.45
CA PRO A 59 23.03 27.31 -21.03
C PRO A 59 22.19 28.18 -20.08
N LEU A 60 21.75 29.36 -20.54
CA LEU A 60 20.88 30.24 -19.76
C LEU A 60 19.51 29.58 -19.46
N PHE A 61 18.99 28.75 -20.36
CA PHE A 61 17.70 28.08 -20.16
C PHE A 61 17.82 27.03 -19.05
N LEU A 62 18.91 26.25 -19.02
CA LEU A 62 19.20 25.30 -17.96
C LEU A 62 19.53 25.98 -16.62
N GLY A 63 20.20 27.13 -16.65
CA GLY A 63 20.65 27.84 -15.45
C GLY A 63 19.65 28.83 -14.85
N ALA A 64 18.58 29.20 -15.57
CA ALA A 64 17.61 30.19 -15.13
C ALA A 64 16.19 29.86 -15.60
N LEU A 65 15.43 29.18 -14.73
CA LEU A 65 14.05 28.77 -15.02
C LEU A 65 13.13 29.92 -15.47
N ARG A 66 13.35 31.15 -14.96
CA ARG A 66 12.59 32.35 -15.38
C ARG A 66 12.85 32.76 -16.83
N ALA A 67 14.02 32.41 -17.36
CA ALA A 67 14.44 32.69 -18.72
C ALA A 67 14.21 31.50 -19.66
N ASP A 68 13.81 30.34 -19.12
CA ASP A 68 13.58 29.14 -19.89
C ASP A 68 12.26 29.22 -20.67
N THR A 69 12.38 29.28 -21.99
CA THR A 69 11.24 29.28 -22.92
C THR A 69 11.16 28.00 -23.74
N ASN A 70 11.85 26.93 -23.34
CA ASN A 70 11.78 25.63 -24.02
C ASN A 70 10.42 24.98 -23.77
N LEU A 71 9.54 25.03 -24.79
CA LEU A 71 8.16 24.56 -24.68
C LEU A 71 8.08 23.03 -24.53
N GLU A 72 9.04 22.28 -25.08
CA GLU A 72 9.08 20.82 -24.96
C GLU A 72 9.41 20.43 -23.52
N ARG A 73 10.47 21.04 -22.94
CA ARG A 73 10.81 20.85 -21.52
C ARG A 73 9.63 21.18 -20.61
N GLN A 74 8.99 22.33 -20.82
CA GLN A 74 7.82 22.75 -20.03
C GLN A 74 6.66 21.75 -20.14
N ARG A 75 6.43 21.18 -21.32
CA ARG A 75 5.39 20.17 -21.54
C ARG A 75 5.71 18.88 -20.78
N VAL A 76 6.94 18.36 -20.89
CA VAL A 76 7.37 17.14 -20.20
C VAL A 76 7.29 17.32 -18.68
N LEU A 77 7.76 18.46 -18.15
CA LEU A 77 7.65 18.79 -16.74
C LEU A 77 6.20 18.87 -16.25
N GLN A 78 5.27 19.36 -17.07
CA GLN A 78 3.86 19.38 -16.73
C GLN A 78 3.25 17.97 -16.74
N SER A 79 3.65 17.11 -17.68
CA SER A 79 3.25 15.70 -17.70
C SER A 79 3.80 14.94 -16.49
N LEU A 80 5.07 15.13 -16.13
CA LEU A 80 5.72 14.57 -14.94
C LEU A 80 4.98 14.95 -13.67
N ARG A 81 4.60 16.23 -13.51
CA ARG A 81 3.83 16.68 -12.36
C ARG A 81 2.52 15.91 -12.22
N SER A 82 1.75 15.80 -13.30
CA SER A 82 0.49 15.06 -13.28
C SER A 82 0.71 13.57 -13.02
N ALA A 83 1.74 12.96 -13.62
CA ALA A 83 2.03 11.54 -13.46
C ALA A 83 2.47 11.20 -12.02
N LEU A 84 3.29 12.07 -11.41
CA LEU A 84 3.71 11.96 -10.01
C LEU A 84 2.54 12.13 -9.05
N ASP A 85 1.69 13.14 -9.26
CA ASP A 85 0.49 13.36 -8.43
C ASP A 85 -0.41 12.12 -8.44
N GLU A 86 -0.64 11.52 -9.62
CA GLU A 86 -1.41 10.28 -9.78
C GLU A 86 -0.72 9.09 -9.09
N TYR A 87 0.60 8.96 -9.24
CA TYR A 87 1.39 7.88 -8.64
C TYR A 87 1.37 7.92 -7.12
N ASP A 88 1.58 9.09 -6.52
CA ASP A 88 1.56 9.29 -5.07
C ASP A 88 0.17 8.95 -4.51
N ASP A 89 -0.89 9.40 -5.20
CA ASP A 89 -2.27 9.04 -4.88
C ASP A 89 -2.50 7.52 -4.93
N MET A 90 -1.96 6.85 -5.94
CA MET A 90 -2.05 5.39 -6.09
C MET A 90 -1.30 4.65 -4.99
N ILE A 91 -0.09 5.11 -4.62
CA ILE A 91 0.68 4.55 -3.49
C ILE A 91 -0.14 4.68 -2.21
N GLU A 92 -0.62 5.87 -1.88
CA GLU A 92 -1.30 6.11 -0.61
C GLU A 92 -2.60 5.31 -0.52
N LYS A 93 -3.40 5.27 -1.60
CA LYS A 93 -4.62 4.45 -1.67
C LYS A 93 -4.30 2.95 -1.57
N SER A 94 -3.21 2.51 -2.19
CA SER A 94 -2.78 1.11 -2.16
C SER A 94 -2.29 0.72 -0.77
N ARG A 95 -1.45 1.56 -0.12
CA ARG A 95 -0.99 1.39 1.25
C ARG A 95 -2.16 1.23 2.21
N ARG A 96 -3.12 2.15 2.17
CA ARG A 96 -4.35 2.09 3.00
C ARG A 96 -5.14 0.80 2.78
N THR A 97 -5.26 0.36 1.53
CA THR A 97 -6.00 -0.88 1.19
C THR A 97 -5.25 -2.14 1.65
N LEU A 98 -3.93 -2.17 1.50
CA LEU A 98 -3.10 -3.32 1.86
C LEU A 98 -2.92 -3.45 3.37
N SER A 99 -3.00 -2.35 4.11
CA SER A 99 -3.05 -2.34 5.57
C SER A 99 -4.41 -2.81 6.13
N LEU A 100 -5.44 -3.03 5.30
CA LEU A 100 -6.67 -3.61 5.80
C LEU A 100 -6.40 -5.03 6.32
N PRO A 101 -6.98 -5.39 7.48
CA PRO A 101 -6.78 -6.70 8.05
C PRO A 101 -7.40 -7.79 7.17
N PRO A 102 -6.81 -9.00 7.17
CA PRO A 102 -7.36 -10.12 6.44
C PRO A 102 -8.79 -10.42 6.94
N ALA A 103 -9.66 -10.83 6.03
CA ALA A 103 -10.98 -11.33 6.39
C ALA A 103 -10.83 -12.67 7.15
N ALA A 104 -11.61 -12.88 8.20
CA ALA A 104 -11.57 -14.12 8.96
C ALA A 104 -12.21 -15.27 8.18
N ASP A 105 -11.57 -16.44 8.16
CA ASP A 105 -12.04 -17.62 7.41
C ASP A 105 -13.48 -17.99 7.76
N ARG A 106 -13.81 -18.00 9.06
CA ARG A 106 -15.16 -18.26 9.54
C ARG A 106 -16.20 -17.31 8.95
N ASP A 107 -15.86 -16.02 8.81
CA ASP A 107 -16.80 -15.02 8.31
C ASP A 107 -16.99 -15.16 6.79
N ILE A 108 -15.93 -15.54 6.08
CA ILE A 108 -15.99 -15.88 4.65
C ILE A 108 -16.87 -17.12 4.44
N ASP A 109 -16.66 -18.18 5.22
CA ASP A 109 -17.42 -19.44 5.12
C ASP A 109 -18.90 -19.24 5.44
N ASN A 110 -19.21 -18.40 6.43
CA ASN A 110 -20.57 -17.99 6.75
C ASN A 110 -21.23 -17.29 5.55
N LEU A 111 -20.50 -16.38 4.90
CA LEU A 111 -21.00 -15.65 3.74
C LEU A 111 -21.22 -16.57 2.54
N LYS A 112 -20.26 -17.47 2.25
CA LYS A 112 -20.37 -18.48 1.19
C LYS A 112 -21.60 -19.35 1.40
N THR A 113 -21.69 -20.00 2.57
CA THR A 113 -22.81 -20.87 2.95
C THR A 113 -24.15 -20.16 2.77
N TRP A 114 -24.26 -18.91 3.21
CA TRP A 114 -25.50 -18.15 3.08
C TRP A 114 -25.82 -17.82 1.61
N THR A 115 -24.83 -17.41 0.81
CA THR A 115 -25.04 -17.10 -0.61
C THR A 115 -25.43 -18.34 -1.42
N GLU A 116 -24.86 -19.50 -1.11
CA GLU A 116 -25.21 -20.78 -1.71
C GLU A 116 -26.62 -21.23 -1.34
N ALA A 117 -26.98 -21.12 -0.05
CA ALA A 117 -28.30 -21.51 0.44
C ALA A 117 -29.42 -20.61 -0.11
N THR A 118 -29.17 -19.32 -0.27
CA THR A 118 -30.19 -18.36 -0.72
C THR A 118 -30.24 -18.21 -2.24
N GLY A 119 -29.15 -18.47 -2.96
CA GLY A 119 -29.04 -18.23 -4.40
C GLY A 119 -29.36 -16.77 -4.79
N CYS A 120 -29.17 -15.82 -3.87
CA CYS A 120 -29.64 -14.45 -4.05
C CYS A 120 -28.80 -13.61 -5.01
N ILE A 121 -27.58 -14.03 -5.33
CA ILE A 121 -26.67 -13.38 -6.28
C ILE A 121 -26.08 -14.45 -7.21
N SER A 122 -25.70 -14.05 -8.42
CA SER A 122 -25.11 -14.98 -9.37
C SER A 122 -23.81 -15.58 -8.84
N ARG A 123 -23.56 -16.86 -9.13
CA ARG A 123 -22.34 -17.56 -8.70
C ARG A 123 -21.07 -16.84 -9.16
N ARG A 124 -21.08 -16.27 -10.37
CA ARG A 124 -19.94 -15.50 -10.91
C ARG A 124 -19.61 -14.27 -10.07
N GLU A 125 -20.62 -13.64 -9.50
CA GLU A 125 -20.43 -12.47 -8.64
C GLU A 125 -19.99 -12.85 -7.23
N THR A 126 -20.25 -14.09 -6.75
CA THR A 126 -19.78 -14.57 -5.45
C THR A 126 -18.41 -15.26 -5.50
N GLU A 127 -17.88 -15.58 -6.68
CA GLU A 127 -16.54 -16.16 -6.90
C GLU A 127 -15.41 -15.36 -6.24
N TYR A 128 -15.62 -14.07 -5.95
CA TYR A 128 -14.64 -13.27 -5.21
C TYR A 128 -14.35 -13.83 -3.81
N LEU A 129 -15.30 -14.53 -3.19
CA LEU A 129 -15.15 -15.17 -1.88
C LEU A 129 -14.15 -16.34 -1.92
N GLU A 130 -13.85 -16.88 -3.10
CA GLU A 130 -12.81 -17.90 -3.28
C GLU A 130 -11.39 -17.33 -3.23
N LYS A 131 -11.23 -16.00 -3.24
CA LYS A 131 -9.93 -15.33 -3.22
C LYS A 131 -9.50 -14.98 -1.79
N GLN A 132 -9.51 -15.94 -0.87
CA GLN A 132 -9.25 -15.75 0.57
C GLN A 132 -8.04 -14.82 0.86
N GLN A 133 -6.89 -15.08 0.23
CA GLN A 133 -5.68 -14.27 0.43
C GLN A 133 -5.81 -12.80 -0.04
N ASP A 134 -6.76 -12.49 -0.92
CA ASP A 134 -7.02 -11.15 -1.43
C ASP A 134 -8.20 -10.46 -0.72
N LEU A 135 -8.90 -11.15 0.21
CA LEU A 135 -10.00 -10.58 0.98
C LEU A 135 -9.50 -9.85 2.23
N ALA A 136 -10.09 -8.70 2.49
CA ALA A 136 -9.87 -7.91 3.70
C ALA A 136 -11.18 -7.41 4.28
N ASN A 137 -11.20 -7.25 5.60
CA ASN A 137 -12.31 -6.65 6.31
C ASN A 137 -12.12 -5.12 6.40
N LEU A 138 -13.15 -4.34 6.10
CA LEU A 138 -13.04 -2.87 6.07
C LEU A 138 -12.83 -2.22 7.44
N ILE A 139 -13.29 -2.86 8.52
CA ILE A 139 -13.28 -2.26 9.87
C ILE A 139 -12.28 -2.97 10.78
N GLY A 140 -11.83 -4.16 10.36
CA GLY A 140 -11.08 -5.07 11.21
C GLY A 140 -11.97 -5.76 12.23
N SER A 141 -11.57 -6.97 12.63
CA SER A 141 -12.13 -7.52 13.86
C SER A 141 -11.67 -6.62 15.01
N SER A 142 -12.49 -6.46 16.06
CA SER A 142 -12.08 -5.75 17.28
C SER A 142 -10.75 -6.26 17.86
N ASP A 143 -10.35 -7.50 17.55
CA ASP A 143 -9.08 -8.11 17.91
C ASP A 143 -7.87 -7.56 17.12
N THR A 144 -8.11 -6.94 15.97
CA THR A 144 -7.04 -6.44 15.08
C THR A 144 -6.38 -5.18 15.66
N ALA A 145 -7.09 -4.38 16.47
CA ALA A 145 -6.47 -3.26 17.18
C ALA A 145 -5.34 -3.73 18.12
N ILE A 146 -5.48 -4.93 18.70
CA ILE A 146 -4.44 -5.55 19.54
C ILE A 146 -3.32 -6.15 18.68
N SER A 147 -3.65 -6.78 17.55
CA SER A 147 -2.66 -7.39 16.65
C SER A 147 -1.77 -6.35 15.94
N TYR A 148 -2.33 -5.19 15.55
CA TYR A 148 -1.56 -4.09 14.99
C TYR A 148 -0.60 -3.48 16.02
N CYS A 149 -1.01 -3.40 17.29
CA CYS A 149 -0.11 -2.98 18.36
C CYS A 149 1.00 -4.02 18.60
N HIS A 150 0.70 -5.31 18.49
CA HIS A 150 1.72 -6.36 18.64
C HIS A 150 2.78 -6.33 17.53
N SER A 151 2.39 -6.17 16.27
CA SER A 151 3.34 -6.12 15.15
C SER A 151 4.21 -4.86 15.17
N LEU A 152 3.67 -3.73 15.63
CA LEU A 152 4.45 -2.51 15.82
C LEU A 152 5.44 -2.65 16.99
N VAL A 153 5.04 -3.28 18.09
CA VAL A 153 5.94 -3.56 19.22
C VAL A 153 7.03 -4.54 18.82
N GLU A 154 6.71 -5.61 18.10
CA GLU A 154 7.68 -6.60 17.61
C GLU A 154 8.68 -5.97 16.62
N ASN A 155 8.22 -5.08 15.73
CA ASN A 155 9.10 -4.34 14.84
C ASN A 155 9.99 -3.33 15.58
N CYS A 156 9.48 -2.67 16.63
CA CYS A 156 10.29 -1.80 17.48
C CYS A 156 11.33 -2.58 18.30
N VAL A 157 10.97 -3.76 18.81
CA VAL A 157 11.90 -4.65 19.53
C VAL A 157 12.97 -5.20 18.60
N GLY A 158 12.60 -5.64 17.38
CA GLY A 158 13.56 -6.08 16.37
C GLY A 158 14.53 -4.96 15.96
N TRP A 159 14.02 -3.74 15.75
CA TRP A 159 14.85 -2.58 15.45
C TRP A 159 15.79 -2.18 16.60
N LEU A 160 15.38 -2.36 17.86
CA LEU A 160 16.21 -2.09 19.04
C LEU A 160 17.29 -3.17 19.24
N ASP A 161 16.96 -4.45 19.04
CA ASP A 161 17.92 -5.56 19.11
C ASP A 161 18.99 -5.45 18.02
N GLU A 162 18.61 -5.05 16.80
CA GLU A 162 19.53 -4.85 15.68
C GLU A 162 20.43 -3.62 15.84
N ASN A 163 19.94 -2.52 16.46
CA ASN A 163 20.71 -1.27 16.57
C ASN A 163 21.50 -1.10 17.88
N ILE A 164 21.10 -1.75 18.98
CA ILE A 164 21.83 -1.67 20.25
C ILE A 164 23.00 -2.67 20.28
N GLY A 165 22.91 -3.79 19.54
CA GLY A 165 24.01 -4.76 19.40
C GLY A 165 25.29 -4.20 18.76
N HIS A 166 25.20 -3.06 18.06
CA HIS A 166 26.34 -2.42 17.39
C HIS A 166 27.01 -1.28 18.16
N VAL A 167 26.52 -0.92 19.37
CA VAL A 167 27.07 0.21 20.16
C VAL A 167 27.95 -0.25 21.35
N CYS A 168 27.96 -1.52 21.71
CA CYS A 168 28.87 -2.02 22.75
C CYS A 168 30.22 -2.48 22.16
N MET A 169 31.17 -1.55 22.00
CA MET A 169 32.59 -1.92 21.89
C MET A 169 33.06 -2.59 23.21
N PRO A 170 33.84 -3.70 23.15
CA PRO A 170 34.46 -4.25 24.34
C PRO A 170 35.53 -3.28 24.86
N LEU A 171 35.45 -2.92 26.14
CA LEU A 171 36.50 -2.18 26.82
C LEU A 171 37.76 -3.05 26.88
N GLU A 172 38.79 -2.72 26.08
CA GLU A 172 40.12 -3.31 26.25
C GLU A 172 40.73 -2.92 27.61
N PRO A 173 41.45 -3.83 28.29
CA PRO A 173 42.03 -3.55 29.60
C PRO A 173 43.29 -2.68 29.47
N ARG A 174 43.35 -1.57 30.22
CA ARG A 174 44.54 -0.70 30.30
C ARG A 174 45.72 -1.39 31.03
N PRO A 175 46.98 -1.12 30.65
CA PRO A 175 48.15 -1.68 31.32
C PRO A 175 48.42 -1.03 32.68
N ARG A 176 48.86 -1.85 33.66
CA ARG A 176 49.31 -1.40 34.99
C ARG A 176 50.68 -0.73 34.89
N THR A 177 50.73 0.59 35.06
CA THR A 177 51.97 1.30 35.39
C THR A 177 52.17 1.26 36.90
N LYS A 178 53.26 0.61 37.33
CA LYS A 178 53.77 0.68 38.70
C LYS A 178 54.32 2.09 38.94
N LEU A 179 53.95 2.73 40.04
CA LEU A 179 54.67 3.88 40.58
C LEU A 179 55.41 3.44 41.85
N GLN A 180 56.72 3.66 41.80
CA GLN A 180 57.64 3.59 42.93
C GLN A 180 57.26 4.62 43.99
N GLY A 181 57.36 4.20 45.25
CA GLY A 181 57.41 4.99 46.46
C GLY A 181 57.95 4.09 47.55
#